data_AF-A0A858WZ43-F1
#
_entry.id   AF-A0A858WZ43-F1
#
_cell.length_a   1.000
_cell.length_b   1.000
_cell.length_c   1.000
_cell.angle_alpha   90.00
_cell.angle_beta   90.00
_cell.angle_gamma   90.00
#
_symmetry.space_group_name_H-M   'P 1'
#
loop_
_entity.id
_entity.type
_entity.pdbx_description
1 polymer ?
#
loop_
_entity_poly.entity_id
_entity_poly.type
_entity_poly.pdbx_seq_one_letter_code
_entity_poly.pdbx_strand_id
1 'polypeptide(L)'
;MAPNIPSLPPPSAPLTVPATGLIHEEWYLWLKRINPLLQAAQSALQGLPDDLLHAGTGAELSVGFTQADFDNGAVGAGSFTPDPANGALQRLTVTGAFTLTPPADTCAMALRVVNGTGAGAIDVSGFEGLAGAEHDTVVGNKFWFGITVIGGDAVLSIVADAANT
;
A
#
# COMPACT_ATOMS: atom_id res chain seq x y z
N MET A 1 10.70 18.97 17.76
CA MET A 1 10.26 20.34 18.14
C MET A 1 10.43 21.20 16.89
N ALA A 2 9.34 21.58 16.22
CA ALA A 2 9.46 22.44 15.04
C ALA A 2 10.04 23.79 15.49
N PRO A 3 11.12 24.29 14.86
CA PRO A 3 11.70 25.56 15.26
C PRO A 3 10.66 26.66 15.05
N ASN A 4 10.40 27.46 16.09
CA ASN A 4 9.57 28.66 15.96
C ASN A 4 10.33 29.68 15.10
N ILE A 5 9.74 30.10 13.98
CA ILE A 5 10.41 30.94 12.98
C ILE A 5 9.83 32.36 13.05
N PRO A 6 10.57 33.34 13.59
CA PRO A 6 10.20 34.74 13.43
C PRO A 6 10.31 35.12 11.94
N SER A 7 9.28 35.77 11.40
CA SER A 7 9.31 36.25 10.01
C SER A 7 10.38 37.33 9.84
N LEU A 8 11.40 37.09 9.04
CA LEU A 8 12.27 38.13 8.50
C LEU A 8 11.69 38.60 7.17
N PRO A 9 11.55 39.91 6.94
CA PRO A 9 11.08 40.41 5.65
C PRO A 9 12.08 39.99 4.55
N PRO A 10 11.61 39.65 3.33
CA PRO A 10 12.49 39.34 2.22
C PRO A 10 13.38 40.56 1.90
N PRO A 11 14.62 40.35 1.40
CA PRO A 11 15.48 41.44 0.98
C PRO A 11 14.79 42.33 -0.06
N SER A 12 15.02 43.64 -0.01
CA SER A 12 14.36 44.62 -0.88
C SER A 12 15.31 45.31 -1.87
N ALA A 13 16.61 45.15 -1.67
CA ALA A 13 17.66 45.62 -2.57
C ALA A 13 17.97 44.55 -3.65
N PRO A 14 18.64 44.94 -4.76
CA PRO A 14 19.14 43.99 -5.74
C PRO A 14 20.16 43.01 -5.12
N LEU A 15 20.18 41.77 -5.61
CA LEU A 15 21.04 40.67 -5.12
C LEU A 15 22.52 41.07 -5.02
N THR A 16 22.97 41.87 -5.98
CA THR A 16 24.34 42.39 -6.06
C THR A 16 24.33 43.91 -6.01
N VAL A 17 25.33 44.47 -5.33
CA VAL A 17 25.64 45.91 -5.38
C VAL A 17 26.21 46.21 -6.78
N PRO A 18 25.54 47.05 -7.61
CA PRO A 18 25.93 47.25 -9.01
C PRO A 18 27.36 47.77 -9.20
N ALA A 19 27.88 48.53 -8.22
CA ALA A 19 29.20 49.14 -8.28
C ALA A 19 30.35 48.17 -7.94
N THR A 20 30.09 47.13 -7.15
CA THR A 20 31.14 46.22 -6.64
C THR A 20 30.96 44.79 -7.09
N GLY A 21 29.78 44.42 -7.60
CA GLY A 21 29.42 43.03 -7.93
C GLY A 21 29.29 42.13 -6.70
N LEU A 22 29.49 42.66 -5.48
CA LEU A 22 29.37 41.91 -4.23
C LEU A 22 27.89 41.73 -3.87
N ILE A 23 27.59 40.65 -3.15
CA ILE A 23 26.24 40.40 -2.64
C ILE A 23 25.86 41.50 -1.65
N HIS A 24 24.65 42.04 -1.78
CA HIS A 24 24.13 43.05 -0.88
C HIS A 24 23.98 42.47 0.54
N GLU A 25 24.23 43.28 1.59
CA GLU A 25 24.31 42.78 2.97
C GLU A 25 23.03 42.08 3.46
N GLU A 26 21.85 42.62 3.14
CA GLU A 26 20.56 41.98 3.42
C GLU A 26 20.41 40.60 2.76
N TRP A 27 20.87 40.44 1.52
CA TRP A 27 20.89 39.14 0.84
C TRP A 27 21.87 38.17 1.51
N TYR A 28 23.04 38.65 1.92
CA TYR A 28 24.02 37.84 2.63
C TYR A 28 23.51 37.34 3.97
N LEU A 29 22.86 38.20 4.77
CA LEU A 29 22.26 37.84 6.06
C LEU A 29 21.09 36.87 5.89
N TRP A 30 20.24 37.10 4.88
CA TRP A 30 19.12 36.23 4.55
C TRP A 30 19.56 34.83 4.11
N LEU A 31 20.51 34.75 3.16
CA LEU A 31 21.08 33.48 2.69
C LEU A 31 21.79 32.71 3.81
N LYS A 32 22.58 33.40 4.64
CA LYS A 32 23.23 32.80 5.81
C LYS A 32 22.26 32.17 6.80
N ARG A 33 21.03 32.71 6.89
CA ARG A 33 20.00 32.19 7.80
C ARG A 33 19.22 31.04 7.18
N ILE A 34 18.96 31.07 5.87
CA ILE A 34 18.19 30.03 5.18
C ILE A 34 19.03 28.80 4.85
N ASN A 35 20.28 28.97 4.45
CA ASN A 35 21.16 27.85 4.09
C ASN A 35 21.28 26.75 5.17
N PRO A 36 21.50 27.06 6.47
CA PRO A 36 21.52 26.02 7.50
C PRO A 36 20.14 25.37 7.73
N LEU A 37 19.03 26.08 7.47
CA LEU A 37 17.69 25.52 7.57
C LEU A 37 17.41 24.53 6.44
N LEU A 38 17.82 24.88 5.21
CA LEU A 38 17.75 24.00 4.06
C LEU A 38 18.58 22.73 4.29
N GLN A 39 19.81 22.89 4.80
CA GLN A 39 20.69 21.77 5.13
C GLN A 39 20.10 20.90 6.26
N ALA A 40 19.47 21.49 7.28
CA ALA A 40 18.82 20.74 8.35
C ALA A 40 17.61 19.95 7.86
N ALA A 41 16.79 20.51 6.97
CA ALA A 41 15.66 19.81 6.36
C ALA A 41 16.12 18.65 5.46
N GLN A 42 17.16 18.88 4.65
CA GLN A 42 17.78 17.83 3.83
C GLN A 42 18.40 16.72 4.68
N SER A 43 19.09 17.07 5.77
CA SER A 43 19.66 16.10 6.70
C SER A 43 18.58 15.31 7.46
N ALA A 44 17.45 15.94 7.78
CA ALA A 44 16.32 15.24 8.39
C ALA A 44 15.65 14.25 7.42
N LEU A 45 15.64 14.58 6.12
CA LEU A 45 15.16 13.69 5.07
C LEU A 45 16.13 12.52 4.81
N GLN A 46 17.44 12.79 4.81
CA GLN A 46 18.49 11.77 4.69
C GLN A 46 18.73 10.96 5.98
N GLY A 47 18.19 11.40 7.12
CA GLY A 47 18.22 10.68 8.38
C GLY A 47 17.02 9.77 8.61
N LEU A 48 16.02 9.81 7.72
CA LEU A 48 15.06 8.72 7.60
C LEU A 48 15.86 7.49 7.12
N PRO A 49 15.61 6.29 7.66
CA PRO A 49 16.28 5.10 7.18
C PRO A 49 16.06 4.96 5.67
N ASP A 50 17.11 4.58 4.94
CA ASP A 50 17.08 4.34 3.47
C ASP A 50 16.02 3.26 3.05
N ASP A 51 15.40 2.61 4.04
CA ASP A 51 14.41 1.53 3.90
C ASP A 51 12.96 2.03 3.71
N LEU A 52 12.74 3.30 3.37
CA LEU A 52 11.40 3.81 3.08
C LEU A 52 11.01 3.51 1.63
N LEU A 53 9.87 2.84 1.43
CA LEU A 53 9.27 2.74 0.10
C LEU A 53 8.53 4.04 -0.24
N HIS A 54 8.94 4.70 -1.32
CA HIS A 54 8.33 5.94 -1.79
C HIS A 54 7.39 5.68 -2.97
N ALA A 55 6.20 6.27 -2.93
CA ALA A 55 5.30 6.26 -4.07
C ALA A 55 5.98 6.85 -5.32
N GLY A 56 5.78 6.22 -6.48
CA GLY A 56 6.34 6.68 -7.76
C GLY A 56 7.85 6.48 -7.93
N THR A 57 8.53 5.87 -6.96
CA THR A 57 9.95 5.51 -7.05
C THR A 57 10.10 4.01 -6.91
N GLY A 58 10.68 3.36 -7.92
CA GLY A 58 11.02 1.94 -7.81
C GLY A 58 12.12 1.71 -6.78
N ALA A 59 11.98 0.67 -5.96
CA ALA A 59 12.99 0.26 -4.99
C ALA A 59 13.13 -1.26 -5.01
N GLU A 60 14.36 -1.75 -4.86
CA GLU A 60 14.66 -3.17 -4.70
C GLU A 60 14.83 -3.47 -3.21
N LEU A 61 14.04 -4.42 -2.69
CA LEU A 61 14.20 -4.91 -1.32
C LEU A 61 15.24 -6.04 -1.31
N SER A 62 16.46 -5.72 -0.87
CA SER A 62 17.58 -6.69 -0.82
C SER A 62 17.46 -7.72 0.31
N VAL A 63 16.53 -7.50 1.24
CA VAL A 63 16.15 -8.43 2.32
C VAL A 63 14.63 -8.53 2.40
N GLY A 64 14.11 -9.54 3.11
CA GLY A 64 12.67 -9.75 3.26
C GLY A 64 11.99 -8.73 4.18
N PHE A 65 10.66 -8.66 4.09
CA PHE A 65 9.79 -7.89 4.98
C PHE A 65 8.66 -8.78 5.51
N THR A 66 8.15 -8.45 6.68
CA THR A 66 6.92 -9.05 7.22
C THR A 66 5.72 -8.17 6.90
N GLN A 67 4.57 -8.78 6.66
CA GLN A 67 3.31 -8.07 6.46
C GLN A 67 2.25 -8.66 7.40
N ALA A 68 1.41 -7.79 7.97
CA ALA A 68 0.23 -8.23 8.71
C ALA A 68 -0.82 -8.77 7.73
N ASP A 69 -1.54 -9.81 8.13
CA ASP A 69 -2.74 -10.23 7.44
C ASP A 69 -3.93 -9.37 7.86
N PHE A 70 -4.83 -9.11 6.92
CA PHE A 70 -6.10 -8.44 7.20
C PHE A 70 -7.24 -9.47 7.34
N ASP A 71 -8.04 -9.34 8.40
CA ASP A 71 -9.19 -10.19 8.66
C ASP A 71 -10.47 -9.55 8.15
N ASN A 72 -11.02 -10.08 7.05
CA ASN A 72 -12.33 -9.67 6.53
C ASN A 72 -13.50 -10.24 7.34
N GLY A 73 -13.23 -11.07 8.35
CA GLY A 73 -14.26 -11.65 9.22
C GLY A 73 -15.07 -12.75 8.54
N ALA A 74 -16.33 -12.87 8.95
CA ALA A 74 -17.26 -13.89 8.44
C ALA A 74 -18.10 -13.34 7.28
N VAL A 75 -18.16 -14.08 6.18
CA VAL A 75 -18.95 -13.76 4.99
C VAL A 75 -19.87 -14.93 4.69
N GLY A 76 -21.18 -14.66 4.53
CA GLY A 76 -22.16 -15.72 4.29
C GLY A 76 -23.38 -15.31 3.48
N ALA A 77 -23.39 -14.11 2.88
CA ALA A 77 -24.45 -13.63 2.02
C ALA A 77 -23.95 -12.49 1.13
N GLY A 78 -24.67 -12.23 0.03
CA GLY A 78 -24.44 -11.06 -0.83
C GLY A 78 -23.19 -11.18 -1.69
N SER A 79 -22.53 -10.04 -1.92
CA SER A 79 -21.27 -9.96 -2.67
C SER A 79 -20.14 -9.55 -1.73
N PHE A 80 -18.95 -10.10 -1.99
CA PHE A 80 -17.72 -9.72 -1.33
C PHE A 80 -16.66 -9.37 -2.38
N THR A 81 -16.04 -8.21 -2.18
CA THR A 81 -14.91 -7.70 -2.98
C THR A 81 -13.76 -7.40 -2.01
N PRO A 82 -12.64 -8.12 -2.07
CA PRO A 82 -11.47 -7.78 -1.27
C PRO A 82 -10.97 -6.37 -1.59
N ASP A 83 -10.61 -5.59 -0.57
CA ASP A 83 -10.03 -4.25 -0.76
C ASP A 83 -8.49 -4.32 -0.71
N PRO A 84 -7.77 -4.05 -1.81
CA PRO A 84 -6.31 -4.10 -1.83
C PRO A 84 -5.65 -3.08 -0.90
N ALA A 85 -6.34 -2.01 -0.51
CA ALA A 85 -5.83 -1.04 0.45
C ALA A 85 -5.65 -1.63 1.86
N ASN A 86 -6.36 -2.71 2.19
CA ASN A 86 -6.19 -3.44 3.46
C ASN A 86 -4.93 -4.32 3.49
N GLY A 87 -4.22 -4.44 2.36
CA GLY A 87 -2.98 -5.19 2.22
C GLY A 87 -3.12 -6.42 1.32
N ALA A 88 -1.98 -6.87 0.78
CA ALA A 88 -1.89 -8.00 -0.14
C ALA A 88 -2.17 -9.38 0.48
N LEU A 89 -2.12 -9.52 1.81
CA LEU A 89 -2.39 -10.77 2.52
C LEU A 89 -3.66 -10.60 3.34
N GLN A 90 -4.69 -11.37 3.01
CA GLN A 90 -5.99 -11.27 3.67
C GLN A 90 -6.54 -12.65 4.02
N ARG A 91 -7.55 -12.68 4.88
CA ARG A 91 -8.26 -13.90 5.26
C ARG A 91 -9.75 -13.63 5.48
N LEU A 92 -10.57 -14.66 5.30
CA LEU A 92 -12.00 -14.66 5.62
C LEU A 92 -12.48 -16.03 6.09
N THR A 93 -13.62 -16.04 6.76
CA THR A 93 -14.36 -17.26 7.14
C THR A 93 -15.69 -17.32 6.38
N VAL A 94 -15.95 -18.43 5.69
CA VAL A 94 -17.22 -18.66 4.97
C VAL A 94 -18.26 -19.21 5.93
N THR A 95 -19.40 -18.52 6.05
CA THR A 95 -20.52 -18.93 6.93
C THR A 95 -21.86 -18.99 6.17
N GLY A 96 -21.81 -19.06 4.84
CA GLY A 96 -22.96 -19.14 3.95
C GLY A 96 -22.54 -18.97 2.49
N ALA A 97 -23.50 -18.94 1.58
CA ALA A 97 -23.23 -18.74 0.15
C ALA A 97 -23.12 -17.25 -0.18
N PHE A 98 -22.16 -16.87 -1.02
CA PHE A 98 -21.96 -15.49 -1.46
C PHE A 98 -21.26 -15.44 -2.82
N THR A 99 -21.25 -14.26 -3.45
CA THR A 99 -20.51 -14.01 -4.69
C THR A 99 -19.19 -13.31 -4.40
N LEU A 100 -18.07 -13.92 -4.78
CA LEU A 100 -16.76 -13.27 -4.81
C LEU A 100 -16.60 -12.49 -6.11
N THR A 101 -16.14 -11.24 -6.00
CA THR A 101 -15.85 -10.35 -7.13
C THR A 101 -14.41 -9.82 -7.03
N PRO A 102 -13.76 -9.52 -8.17
CA PRO A 102 -12.41 -9.00 -8.16
C PRO A 102 -12.34 -7.56 -7.62
N PRO A 103 -11.22 -7.15 -7.00
CA PRO A 103 -10.92 -5.75 -6.74
C PRO A 103 -11.02 -4.90 -8.01
N ALA A 104 -11.41 -3.62 -7.86
CA ALA A 104 -11.45 -2.68 -8.99
C ALA A 104 -10.05 -2.19 -9.40
N ASP A 105 -9.13 -2.10 -8.43
CA ASP A 105 -7.77 -1.61 -8.67
C ASP A 105 -6.84 -2.72 -9.17
N THR A 106 -5.86 -2.33 -9.99
CA THR A 106 -4.77 -3.23 -10.40
C THR A 106 -3.98 -3.66 -9.17
N CYS A 107 -3.98 -4.95 -8.88
CA CYS A 107 -3.35 -5.51 -7.69
C CYS A 107 -3.04 -7.01 -7.86
N ALA A 108 -2.18 -7.51 -6.98
CA ALA A 108 -2.00 -8.93 -6.74
C ALA A 108 -2.14 -9.18 -5.24
N MET A 109 -2.96 -10.15 -4.87
CA MET A 109 -3.21 -10.48 -3.46
C MET A 109 -3.50 -11.96 -3.24
N ALA A 110 -3.27 -12.39 -2.00
CA ALA A 110 -3.63 -13.72 -1.51
C ALA A 110 -4.72 -13.60 -0.44
N LEU A 111 -5.81 -14.34 -0.64
CA LEU A 111 -6.92 -14.43 0.29
C LEU A 111 -7.01 -15.87 0.82
N ARG A 112 -6.79 -16.06 2.12
CA ARG A 112 -7.03 -17.34 2.78
C ARG A 112 -8.50 -17.48 3.14
N VAL A 113 -9.16 -18.46 2.54
CA VAL A 113 -10.57 -18.79 2.77
C VAL A 113 -10.64 -20.02 3.68
N VAL A 114 -11.38 -19.91 4.79
CA VAL A 114 -11.66 -21.03 5.69
C VAL A 114 -13.16 -21.28 5.72
N ASN A 115 -13.57 -22.52 5.51
CA ASN A 115 -14.97 -22.92 5.63
C ASN A 115 -15.36 -23.02 7.11
N GLY A 116 -16.21 -22.11 7.58
CA GLY A 116 -16.78 -22.13 8.93
C GLY A 116 -18.08 -22.93 9.01
N THR A 117 -18.72 -22.91 10.18
CA THR A 117 -20.05 -23.52 10.35
C THR A 117 -21.05 -22.87 9.41
N GLY A 118 -21.74 -23.68 8.61
CA GLY A 118 -22.69 -23.19 7.61
C GLY A 118 -22.05 -22.71 6.31
N ALA A 119 -20.79 -23.06 6.03
CA ALA A 119 -20.14 -22.75 4.77
C ALA A 119 -21.03 -23.11 3.56
N GLY A 120 -21.17 -22.17 2.64
CA GLY A 120 -21.92 -22.33 1.39
C GLY A 120 -21.01 -22.16 0.18
N ALA A 121 -21.58 -22.39 -1.00
CA ALA A 121 -20.87 -22.20 -2.25
C ALA A 121 -20.43 -20.74 -2.43
N ILE A 122 -19.21 -20.55 -2.93
CA ILE A 122 -18.71 -19.24 -3.35
C ILE A 122 -18.90 -19.15 -4.86
N ASP A 123 -19.87 -18.37 -5.30
CA ASP A 123 -20.01 -18.03 -6.71
C ASP A 123 -18.93 -17.02 -7.09
N VAL A 124 -18.26 -17.21 -8.23
CA VAL A 124 -17.26 -16.25 -8.73
C VAL A 124 -17.84 -15.46 -9.89
N SER A 125 -17.69 -14.14 -9.87
CA SER A 125 -18.21 -13.25 -10.90
C SER A 125 -17.23 -12.12 -11.21
N GLY A 126 -17.15 -11.72 -12.48
CA GLY A 126 -16.24 -10.68 -12.96
C GLY A 126 -14.79 -11.12 -13.15
N PHE A 127 -14.48 -12.40 -12.97
CA PHE A 127 -13.17 -12.97 -13.32
C PHE A 127 -13.20 -13.51 -14.76
N GLU A 128 -12.18 -13.15 -15.54
CA GLU A 128 -11.97 -13.63 -16.92
C GLU A 128 -11.42 -15.06 -16.95
N GLY A 129 -10.79 -15.50 -15.85
CA GLY A 129 -10.22 -16.83 -15.71
C GLY A 129 -10.29 -17.37 -14.29
N LEU A 130 -10.62 -18.66 -14.19
CA LEU A 130 -10.54 -19.46 -12.98
C LEU A 130 -9.60 -20.64 -13.22
N ALA A 131 -8.64 -20.86 -12.32
CA ALA A 131 -7.71 -21.98 -12.39
C ALA A 131 -7.49 -22.62 -11.01
N GLY A 132 -7.06 -23.88 -11.00
CA GLY A 132 -6.67 -24.59 -9.77
C GLY A 132 -7.77 -25.51 -9.23
N ALA A 133 -7.78 -25.68 -7.91
CA ALA A 133 -8.70 -26.58 -7.22
C ALA A 133 -10.13 -26.05 -7.19
N GLU A 134 -11.09 -26.96 -7.08
CA GLU A 134 -12.49 -26.60 -6.81
C GLU A 134 -12.66 -26.26 -5.32
N HIS A 135 -13.47 -25.24 -5.04
CA HIS A 135 -13.88 -24.92 -3.66
C HIS A 135 -14.98 -25.89 -3.22
N ASP A 136 -14.85 -26.43 -2.01
CA ASP A 136 -15.89 -27.24 -1.36
C ASP A 136 -16.54 -26.49 -0.21
N THR A 137 -17.54 -27.09 0.43
CA THR A 137 -18.22 -26.51 1.60
C THR A 137 -17.94 -27.28 2.89
N VAL A 138 -16.91 -28.13 2.92
CA VAL A 138 -16.59 -28.94 4.09
C VAL A 138 -16.02 -28.04 5.18
N VAL A 139 -16.66 -28.07 6.35
CA VAL A 139 -16.27 -27.25 7.49
C VAL A 139 -14.84 -27.58 7.93
N GLY A 140 -14.02 -26.55 8.05
CA GLY A 140 -12.61 -26.65 8.42
C GLY A 140 -11.65 -26.68 7.23
N ASN A 141 -12.14 -26.99 6.01
CA ASN A 141 -11.30 -26.96 4.81
C ASN A 141 -10.84 -25.52 4.52
N LYS A 142 -9.61 -25.42 4.02
CA LYS A 142 -8.90 -24.15 3.78
C LYS A 142 -8.43 -24.08 2.35
N PHE A 143 -8.46 -22.87 1.81
CA PHE A 143 -8.08 -22.60 0.45
C PHE A 143 -7.30 -21.27 0.37
N TRP A 144 -6.32 -21.20 -0.52
CA TRP A 144 -5.63 -19.97 -0.87
C TRP A 144 -6.11 -19.50 -2.24
N PHE A 145 -6.74 -18.33 -2.24
CA PHE A 145 -7.25 -17.67 -3.43
C PHE A 145 -6.22 -16.63 -3.85
N GLY A 146 -5.50 -16.87 -4.95
CA GLY A 146 -4.62 -15.90 -5.58
C GLY A 146 -5.39 -15.08 -6.59
N ILE A 147 -5.57 -13.79 -6.30
CA ILE A 147 -6.28 -12.84 -7.16
C ILE A 147 -5.26 -11.92 -7.81
N THR A 148 -5.32 -11.80 -9.13
CA THR A 148 -4.52 -10.84 -9.91
C THR A 148 -5.44 -10.04 -10.82
N VAL A 149 -5.35 -8.71 -10.71
CA VAL A 149 -6.08 -7.76 -11.55
C VAL A 149 -5.06 -6.88 -12.27
N ILE A 150 -5.12 -6.83 -13.59
CA ILE A 150 -4.23 -6.01 -14.43
C ILE A 150 -5.09 -5.20 -15.40
N GLY A 151 -5.13 -3.88 -15.24
CA GLY A 151 -5.87 -3.01 -16.17
C GLY A 151 -7.37 -3.26 -16.23
N GLY A 152 -7.94 -3.94 -15.22
CA GLY A 152 -9.35 -4.33 -15.16
C GLY A 152 -9.60 -5.81 -15.47
N ASP A 153 -8.67 -6.50 -16.12
CA ASP A 153 -8.76 -7.95 -16.37
C ASP A 153 -8.38 -8.70 -15.10
N ALA A 154 -9.25 -9.62 -14.64
CA ALA A 154 -9.08 -10.31 -13.37
C ALA A 154 -9.00 -11.83 -13.53
N VAL A 155 -8.04 -12.46 -12.85
CA VAL A 155 -7.90 -13.93 -12.78
C VAL A 155 -7.88 -14.39 -11.33
N LEU A 156 -8.57 -15.50 -11.07
CA LEU A 156 -8.57 -16.20 -9.79
C LEU A 156 -7.89 -17.56 -9.92
N SER A 157 -6.96 -17.84 -8.99
CA SER A 157 -6.37 -19.16 -8.80
C SER A 157 -6.69 -19.69 -7.41
N ILE A 158 -7.04 -20.97 -7.31
CA ILE A 158 -7.39 -21.61 -6.04
C ILE A 158 -6.42 -22.77 -5.75
N VAL A 159 -5.85 -22.77 -4.55
CA VAL A 159 -5.05 -23.88 -4.04
C VAL A 159 -5.71 -24.42 -2.77
N ALA A 160 -6.07 -25.70 -2.78
CA ALA A 160 -6.59 -26.39 -1.60
C ALA A 160 -5.46 -26.77 -0.64
N ASP A 161 -5.72 -26.69 0.67
CA ASP A 161 -4.81 -27.23 1.68
C ASP A 161 -4.69 -28.75 1.52
N ALA A 162 -3.48 -29.29 1.68
CA ALA A 162 -3.27 -30.73 1.64
C ALA A 162 -3.98 -31.48 2.79
N ALA A 163 -4.35 -30.77 3.85
CA ALA A 163 -5.12 -31.30 4.97
C ALA A 163 -6.64 -31.25 4.78
N ASN A 164 -7.14 -30.75 3.64
CA ASN A 164 -8.57 -30.79 3.34
C ASN A 164 -9.03 -32.25 3.22
N THR A 165 -10.16 -32.55 3.85
CA THR A 165 -10.79 -33.88 3.88
C THR A 165 -12.20 -33.85 3.36
#